data_AF-A0A1H7WMY0-F1
#
_entry.id   AF-A0A1H7WMY0-F1
#
_cell.length_a   1.000
_cell.length_b   1.000
_cell.length_c   1.000
_cell.angle_alpha   90.00
_cell.angle_beta   90.00
_cell.angle_gamma   90.00
#
_symmetry.space_group_name_H-M   'P 1'
#
loop_
_entity.id
_entity.type
_entity.pdbx_description
1 polymer ?
#
loop_
_entity_poly.entity_id
_entity_poly.type
_entity_poly.pdbx_seq_one_letter_code
_entity_poly.pdbx_strand_id
1 'polypeptide(L)'
;MNVKKPEGYDFPLNLYRTLCFELDNDVRLPEEMNLDERKGLKYLIESMRNDEYKIVFLEAYKFKKTNPEIAKKYGFDTSRVRAMNNETIRRLCGSYCIRLIYGYEKFIAETSLEDTFMSKRAIKLLNDNGLYSLSDIRDRGQAYIRKIPTLGKAVYEEIISKTWYLWEINETLPLSKCQKEKVRTALKNKGWNNWDINDFIEYVEEGVIAE
;
A
#
# COMPACT_ATOMS: atom_id res chain seq x y z
N MET A 1 -3.12 26.42 -0.61
CA MET A 1 -4.39 25.81 -0.17
C MET A 1 -4.32 25.58 1.34
N ASN A 2 -5.37 25.93 2.08
CA ASN A 2 -5.50 25.62 3.50
C ASN A 2 -6.37 24.37 3.62
N VAL A 3 -5.75 23.20 3.79
CA VAL A 3 -6.45 21.94 4.00
C VAL A 3 -7.21 22.02 5.33
N LYS A 4 -8.54 22.19 5.29
CA LYS A 4 -9.39 22.10 6.48
C LYS A 4 -9.63 20.63 6.79
N LYS A 5 -9.15 20.16 7.94
CA LYS A 5 -9.48 18.81 8.43
C LYS A 5 -10.99 18.79 8.77
N PRO A 6 -11.76 17.80 8.29
CA PRO A 6 -13.14 17.65 8.70
C PRO A 6 -13.18 17.33 10.20
N GLU A 7 -13.72 18.25 11.00
CA GLU A 7 -13.92 18.06 12.43
C GLU A 7 -14.97 16.95 12.65
N GLY A 8 -14.79 16.12 13.67
CA GLY A 8 -15.78 15.11 14.11
C GLY A 8 -15.59 13.66 13.64
N TYR A 9 -14.67 13.37 12.71
CA TYR A 9 -14.45 11.99 12.22
C TYR A 9 -13.13 11.38 12.72
N ASP A 10 -13.14 10.05 12.90
CA ASP A 10 -11.95 9.26 13.22
C ASP A 10 -11.24 8.74 11.97
N PHE A 11 -9.99 8.32 12.14
CA PHE A 11 -9.25 7.61 11.10
C PHE A 11 -9.89 6.23 10.82
N PRO A 12 -10.03 5.80 9.56
CA PRO A 12 -9.49 6.43 8.34
C PRO A 12 -10.46 7.40 7.62
N LEU A 13 -11.69 7.57 8.12
CA LEU A 13 -12.75 8.35 7.45
C LEU A 13 -12.41 9.85 7.36
N ASN A 14 -11.74 10.41 8.37
CA ASN A 14 -11.29 11.80 8.32
C ASN A 14 -10.34 12.08 7.14
N LEU A 15 -9.38 11.19 6.88
CA LEU A 15 -8.44 11.28 5.77
C LEU A 15 -9.18 11.10 4.43
N TYR A 16 -10.05 10.10 4.34
CA TYR A 16 -10.84 9.86 3.13
C TYR A 16 -11.65 11.09 2.72
N ARG A 17 -12.38 11.67 3.66
CA ARG A 17 -13.15 12.90 3.42
C ARG A 17 -12.26 14.05 2.97
N THR A 18 -11.06 14.20 3.55
CA THR A 18 -10.11 15.21 3.07
C THR A 18 -9.66 14.93 1.64
N LEU A 19 -9.34 13.69 1.28
CA LEU A 19 -8.94 13.35 -0.08
C LEU A 19 -10.09 13.56 -1.08
N CYS A 20 -11.32 13.18 -0.73
CA CYS A 20 -12.51 13.46 -1.56
C CYS A 20 -12.72 14.96 -1.76
N PHE A 21 -12.62 15.75 -0.68
CA PHE A 21 -12.75 17.21 -0.74
C PHE A 21 -11.72 17.84 -1.67
N GLU A 22 -10.47 17.38 -1.59
CA GLU A 22 -9.37 17.92 -2.40
C GLU A 22 -9.47 17.52 -3.88
N LEU A 23 -10.11 16.39 -4.20
CA LEU A 23 -10.33 15.95 -5.58
C LEU A 23 -11.54 16.62 -6.23
N ASP A 24 -12.60 16.81 -5.46
CA ASP A 24 -13.87 17.26 -6.00
C ASP A 24 -14.56 18.20 -5.00
N ASN A 25 -14.30 19.50 -5.18
CA ASN A 25 -14.72 20.56 -4.25
C ASN A 25 -16.25 20.71 -4.13
N ASP A 26 -17.02 20.08 -5.02
CA ASP A 26 -18.49 20.15 -5.09
C ASP A 26 -19.20 18.85 -4.64
N VAL A 27 -18.47 17.85 -4.15
CA VAL A 27 -19.08 16.57 -3.74
C VAL A 27 -19.51 16.62 -2.28
N ARG A 28 -20.74 16.13 -2.02
CA ARG A 28 -21.20 15.81 -0.66
C ARG A 28 -20.22 14.81 -0.03
N LEU A 29 -19.49 15.25 0.98
CA LEU A 29 -18.46 14.42 1.61
C LEU A 29 -19.07 13.13 2.20
N PRO A 30 -18.40 11.99 2.02
CA PRO A 30 -18.91 10.69 2.43
C PRO A 30 -19.00 10.59 3.96
N GLU A 31 -20.16 10.18 4.47
CA GLU A 31 -20.43 10.01 5.91
C GLU A 31 -19.97 8.64 6.44
N GLU A 32 -19.74 7.70 5.54
CA GLU A 32 -19.30 6.35 5.83
C GLU A 32 -18.27 5.87 4.81
N MET A 33 -17.68 4.71 5.08
CA MET A 33 -16.70 4.08 4.20
C MET A 33 -16.87 2.57 4.27
N ASN A 34 -17.09 1.96 3.11
CA ASN A 34 -17.24 0.51 2.96
C ASN A 34 -15.87 -0.21 3.03
N LEU A 35 -15.88 -1.55 3.06
CA LEU A 35 -14.65 -2.33 3.22
C LEU A 35 -13.68 -2.19 2.04
N ASP A 36 -14.21 -2.04 0.83
CA ASP A 36 -13.41 -1.93 -0.39
C ASP A 36 -12.67 -0.58 -0.44
N GLU A 37 -13.37 0.51 -0.10
CA GLU A 37 -12.79 1.85 0.05
C GLU A 37 -11.73 1.89 1.16
N ARG A 38 -11.97 1.19 2.28
CA ARG A 38 -10.97 1.05 3.37
C ARG A 38 -9.70 0.36 2.86
N LYS A 39 -9.85 -0.72 2.10
CA LYS A 39 -8.73 -1.46 1.51
C LYS A 39 -7.96 -0.58 0.52
N GLY A 40 -8.65 0.12 -0.36
CA GLY A 40 -8.03 1.02 -1.33
C GLY A 40 -7.29 2.19 -0.66
N LEU A 41 -7.87 2.81 0.37
CA LEU A 41 -7.22 3.87 1.13
C LEU A 41 -5.96 3.37 1.86
N LYS A 42 -5.98 2.15 2.41
CA LYS A 42 -4.79 1.53 3.01
C LYS A 42 -3.63 1.49 1.99
N TYR A 43 -3.88 0.99 0.78
CA TYR A 43 -2.86 0.92 -0.27
C TYR A 43 -2.37 2.29 -0.74
N LEU A 44 -3.27 3.27 -0.80
CA LEU A 44 -2.87 4.64 -1.14
C LEU A 44 -1.89 5.22 -0.11
N ILE A 45 -2.15 5.03 1.19
CA ILE A 45 -1.25 5.45 2.28
C ILE A 45 0.09 4.70 2.21
N GLU A 46 0.05 3.41 1.88
CA GLU A 46 1.25 2.59 1.72
C GLU A 46 2.12 3.01 0.53
N SER A 47 1.53 3.59 -0.52
CA SER A 47 2.29 4.14 -1.66
C SER A 47 3.20 5.32 -1.30
N MET A 48 3.05 5.90 -0.12
CA MET A 48 3.88 7.00 0.38
C MET A 48 5.31 6.52 0.64
N ARG A 49 6.25 6.88 -0.25
CA ARG A 49 7.65 6.43 -0.17
C ARG A 49 8.53 7.17 0.84
N ASN A 50 8.17 8.40 1.23
CA ASN A 50 8.97 9.19 2.16
C ASN A 50 8.48 8.95 3.60
N ASP A 51 9.25 8.20 4.38
CA ASP A 51 8.89 7.80 5.74
C ASP A 51 8.70 9.00 6.67
N GLU A 52 9.51 10.05 6.56
CA GLU A 52 9.38 11.27 7.38
C GLU A 52 8.02 11.95 7.11
N TYR A 53 7.67 12.12 5.83
CA TYR A 53 6.38 12.69 5.43
C TYR A 53 5.23 11.79 5.86
N LYS A 54 5.37 10.46 5.72
CA LYS A 54 4.37 9.49 6.16
C LYS A 54 4.14 9.52 7.66
N ILE A 55 5.19 9.61 8.47
CA ILE A 55 5.09 9.72 9.92
C ILE A 55 4.37 11.02 10.31
N VAL A 56 4.80 12.16 9.76
CA VAL A 56 4.17 13.46 10.02
C VAL A 56 2.69 13.45 9.63
N PHE A 57 2.37 12.84 8.50
CA PHE A 57 1.02 12.70 7.99
C PHE A 57 0.14 11.84 8.89
N LEU A 58 0.62 10.66 9.31
CA LEU A 58 -0.12 9.77 10.20
C LEU A 58 -0.31 10.37 11.60
N GLU A 59 0.68 11.12 12.11
CA GLU A 59 0.52 11.90 13.35
C GLU A 59 -0.63 12.90 13.25
N ALA A 60 -0.77 13.56 12.10
CA ALA A 60 -1.83 14.53 11.86
C ALA A 60 -3.22 13.89 11.72
N TYR A 61 -3.36 12.77 11.00
CA TYR A 61 -4.66 12.17 10.67
C TYR A 61 -5.08 11.03 11.60
N LYS A 62 -4.17 10.09 11.90
CA LYS A 62 -4.46 8.92 12.74
C LYS A 62 -4.49 9.28 14.22
N PHE A 63 -3.51 10.07 14.67
CA PHE A 63 -3.36 10.44 16.09
C PHE A 63 -3.92 11.82 16.42
N LYS A 64 -4.56 12.49 15.44
CA LYS A 64 -5.20 13.80 15.58
C LYS A 64 -4.30 14.90 16.16
N LYS A 65 -2.98 14.79 16.01
CA LYS A 65 -2.05 15.81 16.50
C LYS A 65 -2.12 17.07 15.66
N THR A 66 -1.97 18.20 16.33
CA THR A 66 -1.85 19.52 15.73
C THR A 66 -0.43 19.72 15.18
N ASN A 67 -0.29 20.65 14.21
CA ASN A 67 1.03 20.94 13.64
C ASN A 67 2.06 21.39 14.70
N PRO A 68 1.72 22.21 15.73
CA PRO A 68 2.64 22.54 16.82
C PRO A 68 3.09 21.34 17.66
N GLU A 69 2.20 20.38 17.95
CA GLU A 69 2.56 19.18 18.72
C GLU A 69 3.53 18.28 17.96
N ILE A 70 3.29 18.09 16.66
CA ILE A 70 4.19 17.34 15.77
C ILE A 70 5.52 18.07 15.66
N ALA A 71 5.50 19.38 15.43
CA ALA A 71 6.69 20.23 15.35
C ALA A 71 7.58 20.07 16.59
N LYS A 72 6.98 20.18 17.79
CA LYS A 72 7.69 19.97 19.06
C LYS A 72 8.25 18.55 19.19
N LYS A 73 7.48 17.53 18.82
CA LYS A 73 7.90 16.12 18.95
C LYS A 73 9.11 15.78 18.07
N TYR A 74 9.16 16.31 16.86
CA TYR A 74 10.17 15.95 15.85
C TYR A 74 11.23 17.03 15.61
N GLY A 75 11.20 18.14 16.37
CA GLY A 75 12.18 19.23 16.22
C GLY A 75 12.03 20.01 14.92
N PHE A 76 10.80 20.18 14.42
CA PHE A 76 10.51 20.95 13.22
C PHE A 76 9.87 22.29 13.55
N ASP A 77 9.86 23.20 12.57
CA ASP A 77 8.98 24.36 12.59
C ASP A 77 7.54 23.97 12.27
N THR A 78 6.58 24.68 12.87
CA THR A 78 5.15 24.46 12.60
C THR A 78 4.79 24.69 11.12
N SER A 79 5.46 25.64 10.46
CA SER A 79 5.30 25.91 9.03
C SER A 79 5.79 24.75 8.17
N ARG A 80 6.91 24.11 8.53
CA ARG A 80 7.44 22.92 7.86
C ARG A 80 6.47 21.75 7.96
N VAL A 81 5.93 21.45 9.15
CA VAL A 81 4.93 20.39 9.33
C VAL A 81 3.69 20.63 8.45
N ARG A 82 3.20 21.88 8.42
CA ARG A 82 2.08 22.25 7.55
C ARG A 82 2.42 22.02 6.07
N ALA A 83 3.60 22.45 5.63
CA ALA A 83 4.05 22.26 4.24
C ALA A 83 4.16 20.77 3.88
N MET A 84 4.70 19.94 4.77
CA MET A 84 4.81 18.49 4.57
C MET A 84 3.44 17.82 4.42
N ASN A 85 2.47 18.18 5.27
CA ASN A 85 1.11 17.66 5.18
C ASN A 85 0.41 18.07 3.87
N ASN A 86 0.50 19.35 3.50
CA ASN A 86 -0.09 19.85 2.25
C ASN A 86 0.56 19.20 1.02
N GLU A 87 1.89 19.08 1.02
CA GLU A 87 2.63 18.43 -0.05
C GLU A 87 2.28 16.94 -0.16
N THR A 88 2.07 16.27 0.97
CA THR A 88 1.62 14.87 1.00
C THR A 88 0.25 14.71 0.36
N ILE A 89 -0.74 15.50 0.77
CA ILE A 89 -2.09 15.49 0.17
C ILE A 89 -1.99 15.75 -1.33
N ARG A 90 -1.26 16.79 -1.74
CA ARG A 90 -1.06 17.13 -3.15
C ARG A 90 -0.46 15.98 -3.96
N ARG A 91 0.53 15.28 -3.41
CA ARG A 91 1.14 14.10 -4.05
C ARG A 91 0.20 12.91 -4.13
N LEU A 92 -0.58 12.65 -3.07
CA LEU A 92 -1.57 11.58 -3.08
C LEU A 92 -2.65 11.86 -4.12
N CYS A 93 -3.21 13.07 -4.14
CA CYS A 93 -4.25 13.46 -5.11
C CYS A 93 -3.73 13.47 -6.56
N GLY A 94 -2.45 13.76 -6.77
CA GLY A 94 -1.82 13.71 -8.09
C GLY A 94 -1.29 12.33 -8.51
N SER A 95 -1.40 11.31 -7.66
CA SER A 95 -0.97 9.95 -7.97
C SER A 95 -2.03 9.22 -8.78
N TYR A 96 -1.64 8.35 -9.71
CA TYR A 96 -2.58 7.48 -10.42
C TYR A 96 -3.32 6.52 -9.46
N CYS A 97 -2.69 6.19 -8.33
CA CYS A 97 -3.29 5.41 -7.25
C CYS A 97 -4.45 6.12 -6.56
N ILE A 98 -4.70 7.42 -6.78
CA ILE A 98 -5.72 8.17 -6.05
C ILE A 98 -7.12 7.55 -6.21
N ARG A 99 -7.42 6.96 -7.37
CA ARG A 99 -8.71 6.33 -7.61
C ARG A 99 -8.98 5.13 -6.69
N LEU A 100 -7.95 4.56 -6.03
CA LEU A 100 -8.12 3.52 -5.01
C LEU A 100 -9.05 3.95 -3.87
N ILE A 101 -9.17 5.25 -3.58
CA ILE A 101 -10.09 5.71 -2.51
C ILE A 101 -11.56 5.38 -2.81
N TYR A 102 -11.92 5.13 -4.07
CA TYR A 102 -13.28 4.77 -4.49
C TYR A 102 -13.55 3.27 -4.44
N GLY A 103 -12.61 2.48 -3.92
CA GLY A 103 -12.71 1.02 -3.83
C GLY A 103 -11.53 0.32 -4.51
N TYR A 104 -10.92 -0.65 -3.84
CA TYR A 104 -9.82 -1.45 -4.37
C TYR A 104 -10.26 -2.36 -5.52
N GLU A 105 -11.32 -3.14 -5.33
CA GLU A 105 -11.87 -4.03 -6.36
C GLU A 105 -12.41 -3.22 -7.53
N LYS A 106 -13.11 -2.11 -7.24
CA LYS A 106 -13.57 -1.19 -8.28
C LYS A 106 -12.41 -0.64 -9.10
N PHE A 107 -11.34 -0.20 -8.44
CA PHE A 107 -10.16 0.32 -9.10
C PHE A 107 -9.49 -0.74 -10.00
N ILE A 108 -9.35 -1.98 -9.53
CA ILE A 108 -8.75 -3.06 -10.33
C ILE A 108 -9.59 -3.39 -11.56
N ALA A 109 -10.92 -3.39 -11.42
CA ALA A 109 -11.84 -3.69 -12.52
C ALA A 109 -11.88 -2.59 -13.59
N GLU A 110 -11.78 -1.32 -13.19
CA GLU A 110 -12.00 -0.16 -14.07
C GLU A 110 -10.73 0.49 -14.62
N THR A 111 -9.55 0.13 -14.12
CA THR A 111 -8.29 0.81 -14.48
C THR A 111 -7.58 0.08 -15.63
N SER A 112 -7.35 0.80 -16.73
CA SER A 112 -6.57 0.30 -17.86
C SER A 112 -5.07 0.32 -17.57
N LEU A 113 -4.27 -0.42 -18.34
CA LEU A 113 -2.81 -0.38 -18.20
C LEU A 113 -2.24 1.01 -18.55
N GLU A 114 -2.87 1.71 -19.48
CA GLU A 114 -2.51 3.07 -19.88
C GLU A 114 -2.65 4.07 -18.73
N ASP A 115 -3.65 3.87 -17.86
CA ASP A 115 -3.91 4.72 -16.69
C ASP A 115 -2.91 4.51 -15.54
N THR A 116 -2.09 3.45 -15.60
CA THR A 116 -1.05 3.16 -14.58
C THR A 116 0.24 3.97 -14.80
N PHE A 117 0.29 4.80 -15.85
CA PHE A 117 1.47 5.55 -16.28
C PHE A 117 2.68 4.66 -16.59
N MET A 118 2.50 3.35 -16.84
CA MET A 118 3.57 2.46 -17.30
C MET A 118 4.17 2.93 -18.63
N SER A 119 5.44 2.62 -18.86
CA SER A 119 6.08 2.86 -20.15
C SER A 119 5.38 2.08 -21.25
N LYS A 120 5.35 2.63 -22.47
CA LYS A 120 4.82 1.92 -23.65
C LYS A 120 5.44 0.54 -23.85
N ARG A 121 6.71 0.38 -23.45
CA ARG A 121 7.42 -0.90 -23.50
C ARG A 121 6.84 -1.90 -22.51
N ALA A 122 6.56 -1.49 -21.28
CA ALA A 122 5.93 -2.34 -20.27
C ALA A 122 4.51 -2.75 -20.69
N ILE A 123 3.68 -1.78 -21.12
CA ILE A 123 2.31 -2.05 -21.60
C ILE A 123 2.32 -3.01 -22.79
N LYS A 124 3.16 -2.74 -23.80
CA LYS A 124 3.27 -3.63 -24.96
C LYS A 124 3.66 -5.05 -24.55
N LEU A 125 4.65 -5.19 -23.67
CA LEU A 125 5.11 -6.50 -23.21
C LEU A 125 4.01 -7.26 -22.47
N LEU A 126 3.21 -6.59 -21.63
CA LEU A 126 2.05 -7.18 -20.96
C LEU A 126 1.00 -7.64 -21.97
N ASN A 127 0.63 -6.78 -22.92
CA ASN A 127 -0.35 -7.07 -23.97
C ASN A 127 0.08 -8.23 -24.89
N ASP A 128 1.36 -8.27 -25.29
CA ASP A 128 1.93 -9.36 -26.11
C ASP A 128 1.89 -10.72 -25.37
N ASN A 129 1.73 -10.71 -24.04
CA ASN A 129 1.60 -11.90 -23.19
C ASN A 129 0.17 -12.09 -22.64
N GLY A 130 -0.83 -11.42 -23.22
CA GLY A 130 -2.24 -11.63 -22.89
C GLY A 130 -2.68 -11.02 -21.54
N LEU A 131 -1.98 -9.98 -21.07
CA LEU A 131 -2.34 -9.21 -19.88
C LEU A 131 -2.81 -7.82 -20.33
N TYR A 132 -4.11 -7.56 -20.31
CA TYR A 132 -4.70 -6.33 -20.85
C TYR A 132 -5.26 -5.39 -19.77
N SER A 133 -5.34 -5.87 -18.53
CA SER A 133 -5.94 -5.15 -17.40
C SER A 133 -5.18 -5.42 -16.10
N LEU A 134 -5.45 -4.63 -15.07
CA LEU A 134 -4.96 -4.91 -13.72
C LEU A 134 -5.51 -6.24 -13.18
N SER A 135 -6.73 -6.64 -13.54
CA SER A 135 -7.28 -7.93 -13.15
C SER A 135 -6.46 -9.09 -13.73
N ASP A 136 -6.11 -9.02 -15.02
CA ASP A 136 -5.29 -10.06 -15.66
C ASP A 136 -3.93 -10.22 -14.96
N ILE A 137 -3.30 -9.10 -14.62
CA ILE A 137 -2.03 -9.06 -13.90
C ILE A 137 -2.17 -9.68 -12.50
N ARG A 138 -3.25 -9.35 -11.78
CA ARG A 138 -3.54 -9.92 -10.46
C ARG A 138 -3.72 -11.43 -10.56
N ASP A 139 -4.62 -11.88 -11.43
CA ASP A 139 -5.05 -13.27 -11.57
C ASP A 139 -3.89 -14.19 -12.00
N ARG A 140 -2.95 -13.67 -12.79
CA ARG A 140 -1.74 -14.41 -13.22
C ARG A 140 -0.64 -14.41 -12.18
N GLY A 141 -0.59 -13.40 -11.32
CA GLY A 141 0.38 -13.31 -10.24
C GLY A 141 1.79 -12.86 -10.66
N GLN A 142 2.59 -12.47 -9.66
CA GLN A 142 3.98 -12.01 -9.87
C GLN A 142 4.88 -13.08 -10.51
N ALA A 143 4.65 -14.35 -10.16
CA ALA A 143 5.44 -15.48 -10.65
C ALA A 143 5.30 -15.64 -12.18
N TYR A 144 4.12 -15.36 -12.74
CA TYR A 144 3.91 -15.34 -14.18
C TYR A 144 4.67 -14.18 -14.83
N ILE A 145 4.53 -12.97 -14.28
CA ILE A 145 5.21 -11.78 -14.81
C ILE A 145 6.71 -12.01 -14.90
N ARG A 146 7.33 -12.56 -13.85
CA ARG A 146 8.78 -12.83 -13.82
C ARG A 146 9.25 -13.79 -14.91
N LYS A 147 8.36 -14.63 -15.45
CA LYS A 147 8.64 -15.62 -16.50
C LYS A 147 8.38 -15.09 -17.91
N ILE A 148 7.89 -13.85 -18.07
CA ILE A 148 7.62 -13.27 -19.38
C ILE A 148 8.91 -13.27 -20.23
N PRO A 149 8.89 -13.86 -21.44
CA PRO A 149 10.04 -13.83 -22.34
C PRO A 149 10.47 -12.39 -22.65
N THR A 150 11.77 -12.14 -22.77
CA THR A 150 12.37 -10.82 -23.07
C THR A 150 12.13 -9.73 -22.03
N LEU A 151 11.64 -10.10 -20.84
CA LEU A 151 11.47 -9.18 -19.73
C LEU A 151 12.82 -8.65 -19.21
N GLY A 152 13.08 -7.37 -19.45
CA GLY A 152 14.24 -6.68 -18.90
C GLY A 152 14.01 -6.27 -17.44
N LYS A 153 15.09 -6.26 -16.63
CA LYS A 153 15.05 -5.88 -15.21
C LYS A 153 14.32 -4.55 -14.95
N ALA A 154 14.61 -3.51 -15.73
CA ALA A 154 13.97 -2.20 -15.56
C ALA A 154 12.46 -2.23 -15.83
N VAL A 155 12.00 -3.02 -16.80
CA VAL A 155 10.58 -3.18 -17.13
C VAL A 155 9.87 -3.97 -16.04
N TYR A 156 10.52 -5.03 -15.54
CA TYR A 156 10.00 -5.79 -14.40
C TYR A 156 9.84 -4.91 -13.15
N GLU A 157 10.89 -4.18 -12.78
CA GLU A 157 10.85 -3.27 -11.62
C GLU A 157 9.77 -2.20 -11.79
N GLU A 158 9.60 -1.65 -12.99
CA GLU A 158 8.51 -0.73 -13.28
C GLU A 158 7.15 -1.36 -13.02
N ILE A 159 6.86 -2.51 -13.64
CA ILE A 159 5.58 -3.23 -13.50
C ILE A 159 5.30 -3.48 -12.02
N ILE A 160 6.23 -4.14 -11.32
CA ILE A 160 6.07 -4.47 -9.90
C ILE A 160 5.87 -3.20 -9.05
N SER A 161 6.64 -2.14 -9.29
CA SER A 161 6.49 -0.90 -8.53
C SER A 161 5.16 -0.17 -8.74
N LYS A 162 4.45 -0.48 -9.84
CA LYS A 162 3.16 0.13 -10.22
C LYS A 162 1.96 -0.80 -9.97
N THR A 163 2.22 -2.07 -9.67
CA THR A 163 1.16 -3.05 -9.40
C THR A 163 1.34 -3.78 -8.07
N TRP A 164 2.26 -3.31 -7.22
CA TRP A 164 2.56 -3.94 -5.93
C TRP A 164 1.34 -4.20 -5.04
N TYR A 165 0.30 -3.36 -5.15
CA TYR A 165 -0.96 -3.48 -4.39
C TYR A 165 -1.92 -4.55 -4.92
N LEU A 166 -1.72 -5.06 -6.14
CA LEU A 166 -2.57 -6.13 -6.72
C LEU A 166 -2.44 -7.44 -5.96
N TRP A 167 -1.31 -7.62 -5.32
CA TRP A 167 -1.04 -8.75 -4.47
C TRP A 167 -1.09 -8.18 -3.06
N GLU A 168 -1.93 -8.76 -2.21
CA GLU A 168 -1.76 -8.52 -0.80
C GLU A 168 -0.30 -8.81 -0.50
N ILE A 169 0.42 -7.80 -0.02
CA ILE A 169 1.53 -8.06 0.86
C ILE A 169 0.82 -8.71 2.06
N ASN A 170 0.56 -10.02 1.96
CA ASN A 170 0.65 -10.86 3.11
C ASN A 170 2.00 -10.47 3.68
N GLU A 171 2.01 -9.66 4.74
CA GLU A 171 3.20 -9.38 5.53
C GLU A 171 3.57 -10.69 6.21
N THR A 172 3.99 -11.63 5.40
CA THR A 172 4.55 -12.88 5.82
C THR A 172 6.01 -12.75 5.44
N LEU A 173 6.61 -11.74 6.08
CA LEU A 173 8.05 -11.67 6.24
C LEU A 173 8.47 -13.04 6.80
N PRO A 174 9.44 -13.73 6.19
CA PRO A 174 9.97 -14.95 6.76
C PRO A 174 10.34 -14.70 8.22
N LEU A 175 10.08 -15.68 9.09
CA LEU A 175 10.29 -15.52 10.53
C LEU A 175 11.72 -15.00 10.75
N SER A 176 11.87 -13.92 11.51
CA SER A 176 13.21 -13.44 11.85
C SER A 176 14.02 -14.55 12.53
N LYS A 177 15.34 -14.51 12.42
CA LYS A 177 16.23 -15.51 13.06
C LYS A 177 15.91 -15.70 14.55
N CYS A 178 15.53 -14.62 15.24
CA CYS A 178 15.11 -14.65 16.64
C CYS A 178 13.77 -15.38 16.85
N GLN A 179 12.78 -15.15 15.98
CA GLN A 179 11.51 -15.86 16.01
C GLN A 179 11.68 -17.36 15.71
N LYS A 180 12.47 -17.73 14.70
CA LYS A 180 12.79 -19.13 14.40
C LYS A 180 13.41 -19.83 15.61
N GLU A 181 14.30 -19.16 16.32
CA GLU A 181 14.96 -19.73 17.49
C GLU A 181 14.02 -19.90 18.70
N LYS A 182 13.08 -18.96 18.88
CA LYS A 182 12.01 -19.08 19.90
C LYS A 182 11.06 -20.23 19.59
N VAL A 183 10.65 -20.40 18.33
CA VAL A 183 9.83 -21.52 17.87
C VAL A 183 10.56 -22.85 18.09
N ARG A 184 11.83 -22.93 17.67
CA ARG A 184 12.68 -24.10 17.90
C ARG A 184 12.78 -24.46 19.38
N THR A 185 13.02 -23.48 20.23
CA THR A 185 13.13 -23.71 21.69
C THR A 185 11.81 -24.19 22.27
N ALA A 186 10.69 -23.56 21.90
CA ALA A 186 9.37 -23.93 22.40
C ALA A 186 8.95 -25.34 21.96
N LEU A 187 9.22 -25.73 20.70
CA LEU A 187 8.87 -27.05 20.18
C LEU A 187 9.80 -28.15 20.68
N LYS A 188 11.11 -27.88 20.83
CA LYS A 188 12.05 -28.80 21.50
C LYS A 188 11.61 -29.11 22.93
N ASN A 189 11.18 -28.08 23.68
CA ASN A 189 10.68 -28.27 25.04
C ASN A 189 9.38 -29.10 25.11
N LYS A 190 8.68 -29.25 23.99
CA LYS A 190 7.51 -30.13 23.82
C LYS A 190 7.85 -31.49 23.24
N GLY A 191 9.14 -31.82 23.09
CA GLY A 191 9.61 -33.13 22.64
C GLY A 191 9.67 -33.32 21.12
N TRP A 192 9.50 -32.26 20.32
CA TRP A 192 9.62 -32.35 18.86
C TRP A 192 11.08 -32.57 18.44
N ASN A 193 11.30 -33.37 17.40
CA ASN A 193 12.64 -33.59 16.85
C ASN A 193 13.04 -32.45 15.89
N ASN A 194 14.34 -32.32 15.59
CA ASN A 194 14.83 -31.21 14.77
C ASN A 194 14.31 -31.23 13.33
N TRP A 195 13.97 -32.40 12.79
CA TRP A 195 13.48 -32.54 11.43
C TRP A 195 12.04 -32.01 11.35
N ASP A 196 11.15 -32.46 12.24
CA ASP A 196 9.76 -31.99 12.34
C ASP A 196 9.67 -30.47 12.59
N ILE A 197 10.60 -29.92 13.39
CA ILE A 197 10.63 -28.49 13.68
C ILE A 197 11.03 -27.66 12.46
N ASN A 198 12.01 -28.14 11.68
CA ASN A 198 12.42 -27.43 10.47
C ASN A 198 11.34 -27.54 9.39
N ASP A 199 10.73 -28.73 9.23
CA ASP A 199 9.60 -28.95 8.33
C ASP A 199 8.39 -28.07 8.70
N PHE A 200 8.08 -27.93 10.00
CA PHE A 200 7.05 -26.99 10.46
C PHE A 200 7.38 -25.52 10.19
N ILE A 201 8.64 -25.10 10.39
CA ILE A 201 9.06 -23.74 10.10
C ILE A 201 8.96 -23.47 8.60
N GLU A 202 9.38 -24.42 7.77
CA GLU A 202 9.28 -24.38 6.31
C GLU A 202 7.82 -24.32 5.88
N TYR A 203 6.95 -25.19 6.42
CA TYR A 203 5.50 -25.17 6.19
C TYR A 203 4.86 -23.82 6.57
N VAL A 204 5.24 -23.22 7.71
CA VAL A 204 4.75 -21.89 8.12
C VAL A 204 5.26 -20.79 7.19
N GLU A 205 6.44 -20.96 6.59
CA GLU A 205 7.01 -20.02 5.62
C GLU A 205 6.55 -20.28 4.17
N GLU A 206 6.04 -21.48 3.85
CA GLU A 206 5.56 -21.90 2.53
C GLU A 206 4.04 -21.82 2.37
N GLY A 207 3.25 -22.15 3.41
CA GLY A 207 1.81 -21.87 3.48
C GLY A 207 1.49 -20.37 3.46
N VAL A 208 2.54 -19.57 3.60
CA VAL A 208 2.62 -18.12 3.45
C VAL A 208 2.75 -17.67 1.97
N ILE A 209 3.15 -18.56 1.07
CA ILE A 209 3.34 -18.33 -0.37
C ILE A 209 2.15 -18.89 -1.19
N ALA A 210 1.29 -19.72 -0.59
CA ALA A 210 0.26 -20.50 -1.28
C ALA A 210 -1.21 -20.07 -1.02
N GLU A 211 -1.46 -18.90 -0.42
CA GLU A 211 -2.80 -18.28 -0.34
C GLU A 211 -2.80 -16.84 -0.89
#